data_AF-A0A2P9H3A6-F1
#
_entry.id   AF-A0A2P9H3A6-F1
#
_cell.length_a   1.000
_cell.length_b   1.000
_cell.length_c   1.000
_cell.angle_alpha   90.00
_cell.angle_beta   90.00
_cell.angle_gamma   90.00
#
_symmetry.space_group_name_H-M   'P 1'
#
loop_
_entity.id
_entity.type
_entity.pdbx_description
1 polymer ?
#
loop_
_entity_poly.entity_id
_entity_poly.type
_entity_poly.pdbx_seq_one_letter_code
_entity_poly.pdbx_strand_id
1 'polypeptide(L)'
;MLDAEDGYPGRERWSYLLLADELRRWSTKPDQDRRELFRRMVFNAMVTNNDDHPRNHALLHTSAGWRLSPAYDIIPVALVSQDRRDLALSAGKHGRAASLYNLLSQCEVFGLSRRFSASHAKKPRSR
;
A
#
# COMPACT_ATOMS: atom_id res chain seq x y z
N MET A 1 -11.92 3.84 -11.81
CA MET A 1 -11.82 4.24 -10.38
C MET A 1 -12.02 2.97 -9.59
N LEU A 2 -11.16 2.66 -8.62
CA LEU A 2 -11.41 1.51 -7.75
C LEU A 2 -12.64 1.85 -6.92
N ASP A 3 -13.65 0.99 -6.86
CA ASP A 3 -14.92 1.20 -6.15
C ASP A 3 -14.74 1.17 -4.61
N ALA A 4 -13.79 1.95 -4.10
CA ALA A 4 -13.71 2.36 -2.72
C ALA A 4 -14.62 3.60 -2.59
N GLU A 5 -15.92 3.37 -2.42
CA GLU A 5 -16.97 4.39 -2.44
C GLU A 5 -16.66 5.71 -1.69
N ASP A 6 -17.06 6.80 -2.35
CA ASP A 6 -16.98 8.20 -1.92
C ASP A 6 -18.16 8.61 -1.00
N GLY A 7 -18.30 7.98 0.17
CA GLY A 7 -19.24 8.41 1.22
C GLY A 7 -18.56 8.54 2.58
N TYR A 8 -18.40 9.75 3.12
CA TYR A 8 -17.81 9.94 4.46
C TYR A 8 -18.79 9.50 5.58
N PRO A 9 -18.29 9.08 6.77
CA PRO A 9 -16.93 9.25 7.23
C PRO A 9 -16.11 7.95 7.24
N GLY A 10 -14.83 8.09 6.89
CA GLY A 10 -13.82 7.20 7.45
C GLY A 10 -12.71 6.82 6.49
N ARG A 11 -11.57 7.50 6.66
CA ARG A 11 -10.24 6.90 6.44
C ARG A 11 -10.11 5.46 6.99
N GLU A 12 -11.01 5.04 7.87
CA GLU A 12 -11.13 3.70 8.44
C GLU A 12 -11.27 2.59 7.41
N ARG A 13 -11.97 2.82 6.28
CA ARG A 13 -12.11 1.79 5.23
C ARG A 13 -10.98 1.80 4.21
N TRP A 14 -10.12 2.82 4.20
CA TRP A 14 -9.05 2.89 3.20
C TRP A 14 -7.99 1.85 3.49
N SER A 15 -7.78 0.95 2.52
CA SER A 15 -6.96 -0.22 2.74
C SER A 15 -6.22 -0.63 1.48
N TYR A 16 -4.90 -0.79 1.58
CA TYR A 16 -4.11 -1.42 0.53
C TYR A 16 -4.55 -2.85 0.25
N LEU A 17 -5.15 -3.55 1.22
CA LEU A 17 -5.68 -4.90 1.03
C LEU A 17 -6.89 -4.90 0.09
N LEU A 18 -7.78 -3.91 0.24
CA LEU A 18 -8.93 -3.74 -0.66
C LEU A 18 -8.48 -3.34 -2.05
N LEU A 19 -7.54 -2.39 -2.15
CA LEU A 19 -6.95 -2.00 -3.44
C LEU A 19 -6.29 -3.21 -4.13
N ALA A 20 -5.59 -4.07 -3.38
CA ALA A 20 -4.98 -5.28 -3.92
C ALA A 20 -6.02 -6.30 -4.41
N ASP A 21 -7.17 -6.42 -3.73
CA ASP A 21 -8.27 -7.28 -4.20
C ASP A 21 -8.91 -6.71 -5.47
N GLU A 22 -9.09 -5.41 -5.58
CA GLU A 22 -9.57 -4.78 -6.81
C GLU A 22 -8.58 -4.96 -7.97
N LEU A 23 -7.27 -4.85 -7.71
CA LEU A 23 -6.26 -5.18 -8.71
C LEU A 23 -6.32 -6.63 -9.15
N ARG A 24 -6.66 -7.56 -8.24
CA ARG A 24 -6.86 -8.97 -8.59
C ARG A 24 -8.07 -9.17 -9.52
N ARG A 25 -9.13 -8.39 -9.35
CA ARG A 25 -10.38 -8.47 -10.13
C ARG A 25 -10.24 -7.86 -11.52
N TRP A 26 -9.63 -6.69 -11.61
CA TRP A 26 -9.70 -5.85 -12.82
C TRP A 26 -8.43 -5.83 -13.66
N SER A 27 -7.25 -6.01 -13.05
CA SER A 27 -6.00 -5.91 -13.81
C SER A 27 -5.80 -7.10 -14.73
N THR A 28 -5.27 -6.84 -15.93
CA THR A 28 -4.82 -7.89 -16.86
C THR A 28 -3.47 -8.49 -16.48
N LYS A 29 -2.75 -7.90 -15.52
CA LYS A 29 -1.53 -8.46 -14.90
C LYS A 29 -1.60 -8.35 -13.37
N PRO A 30 -2.55 -9.05 -12.72
CA PRO A 30 -2.90 -8.83 -11.32
C PRO A 30 -1.71 -9.08 -10.38
N ASP A 31 -0.87 -10.07 -10.66
CA ASP A 31 0.31 -10.36 -9.85
C ASP A 31 1.38 -9.25 -9.93
N GLN A 32 1.57 -8.65 -11.11
CA GLN A 32 2.56 -7.59 -11.28
C GLN A 32 2.08 -6.31 -10.61
N ASP A 33 0.81 -5.97 -10.81
CA ASP A 33 0.21 -4.74 -10.29
C ASP A 33 0.04 -4.78 -8.77
N ARG A 34 -0.32 -5.94 -8.20
CA ARG A 34 -0.36 -6.11 -6.73
C ARG A 34 1.02 -6.02 -6.08
N ARG A 35 2.06 -6.58 -6.71
CA ARG A 35 3.44 -6.41 -6.23
C ARG A 35 3.89 -4.96 -6.30
N GLU A 36 3.47 -4.23 -7.33
CA GLU A 36 3.75 -2.81 -7.46
C GLU A 36 3.04 -1.99 -6.39
N LEU A 37 1.76 -2.27 -6.12
CA LEU A 37 1.02 -1.66 -5.02
C LEU A 37 1.72 -1.89 -3.66
N PHE A 38 2.25 -3.09 -3.42
CA PHE A 38 3.03 -3.37 -2.22
C PHE A 38 4.28 -2.48 -2.12
N ARG A 39 5.00 -2.26 -3.23
CA ARG A 39 6.16 -1.35 -3.24
C ARG A 39 5.75 0.08 -2.89
N ARG A 40 4.61 0.56 -3.39
CA ARG A 40 4.07 1.89 -3.05
C ARG A 40 3.74 2.00 -1.57
N MET A 41 3.10 0.99 -1.00
CA MET A 41 2.83 0.92 0.44
C MET A 41 4.12 0.99 1.27
N VAL A 42 5.13 0.22 0.91
CA VAL A 42 6.45 0.25 1.59
C VAL A 42 7.12 1.62 1.41
N PHE A 43 7.07 2.19 0.20
CA PHE A 43 7.63 3.51 -0.08
C PHE A 43 6.97 4.60 0.75
N ASN A 44 5.63 4.65 0.76
CA ASN A 44 4.85 5.59 1.56
C ASN A 44 5.14 5.46 3.06
N ALA A 45 5.39 4.25 3.56
CA ALA A 45 5.82 4.02 4.95
C ALA A 45 7.23 4.60 5.23
N MET A 46 8.15 4.48 4.26
CA MET A 46 9.53 4.99 4.40
C MET A 46 9.59 6.51 4.36
N VAL A 47 8.83 7.16 3.47
CA VAL A 47 8.84 8.62 3.28
C VAL A 47 7.79 9.35 4.13
N THR A 48 7.06 8.62 4.97
CA THR A 48 5.98 9.16 5.81
C THR A 48 4.95 9.93 4.99
N ASN A 49 4.56 9.37 3.84
CA ASN A 49 3.48 9.93 3.03
C ASN A 49 2.13 9.67 3.74
N ASN A 50 1.65 10.67 4.47
CA ASN A 50 0.40 10.63 5.22
C ASN A 50 -0.81 11.15 4.41
N ASP A 51 -0.56 11.59 3.17
CA ASP A 51 -1.55 12.11 2.24
C ASP A 51 -1.87 11.12 1.11
N ASP A 52 -1.50 9.84 1.27
CA ASP A 52 -1.90 8.82 0.31
C ASP A 52 -3.41 8.49 0.41
N HIS A 53 -4.08 8.37 -0.72
CA HIS A 53 -5.53 8.18 -0.82
C HIS A 53 -5.85 7.05 -1.80
N PRO A 54 -6.99 6.34 -1.67
CA PRO A 54 -7.43 5.38 -2.69
C PRO A 54 -7.46 5.97 -4.11
N ARG A 55 -7.78 7.26 -4.25
CA ARG A 55 -7.80 7.99 -5.52
C ARG A 55 -6.40 8.20 -6.14
N ASN A 56 -5.33 8.02 -5.37
CA ASN A 56 -3.95 8.10 -5.84
C ASN A 56 -3.48 6.78 -6.48
N HIS A 57 -4.36 5.76 -6.50
CA HIS A 57 -4.13 4.44 -7.10
C HIS A 57 -5.17 4.14 -8.19
N ALA A 58 -4.99 4.71 -9.38
CA ALA A 58 -5.91 4.49 -10.50
C ALA A 58 -5.57 3.24 -11.34
N LEU A 59 -6.59 2.71 -12.02
CA LEU A 59 -6.41 1.80 -13.15
C LEU A 59 -6.53 2.59 -14.46
N LEU A 60 -5.59 2.36 -15.38
CA LEU A 60 -5.62 2.88 -16.75
C LEU A 60 -6.08 1.79 -17.71
N HIS A 61 -6.97 2.15 -18.63
CA HIS A 61 -7.37 1.26 -19.72
C HIS A 61 -6.34 1.35 -20.86
N THR A 62 -5.63 0.25 -21.10
CA THR A 62 -4.64 0.13 -22.19
C THR A 62 -5.22 -0.71 -23.33
N SER A 63 -4.51 -0.80 -24.46
CA SER A 63 -4.86 -1.73 -25.55
C SER A 63 -4.88 -3.20 -25.11
N ALA A 64 -4.16 -3.54 -24.03
CA ALA A 64 -4.13 -4.86 -23.42
C ALA A 64 -5.08 -4.98 -22.20
N GLY A 65 -6.02 -4.02 -22.03
CA GLY A 65 -6.97 -3.91 -20.93
C GLY A 65 -6.46 -3.13 -19.72
N TRP A 66 -7.11 -3.28 -18.56
CA TRP A 66 -6.85 -2.46 -17.38
C TRP A 66 -5.52 -2.81 -16.68
N ARG A 67 -4.78 -1.78 -16.28
CA ARG A 67 -3.49 -1.88 -15.57
C ARG A 67 -3.38 -0.82 -14.49
N LEU A 68 -2.67 -1.10 -13.40
CA LEU A 68 -2.33 -0.08 -12.41
C LEU A 68 -1.57 1.06 -13.09
N SER A 69 -2.02 2.29 -12.86
CA SER A 69 -1.35 3.49 -13.36
C SER A 69 0.07 3.59 -12.82
N PRO A 70 0.98 4.35 -13.43
CA PRO A 70 2.18 4.83 -12.73
C PRO A 70 1.82 5.47 -11.39
N ALA A 71 2.75 5.48 -10.44
CA ALA A 71 2.55 6.19 -9.17
C ALA A 71 2.55 7.70 -9.42
N TYR A 72 1.63 8.42 -8.78
CA TYR A 72 1.50 9.88 -8.87
C TYR A 72 1.06 10.44 -7.52
N ASP A 73 1.13 11.77 -7.36
CA ASP A 73 0.67 12.49 -6.17
C ASP A 73 1.26 11.92 -4.85
N ILE A 74 2.59 11.77 -4.86
CA ILE A 74 3.36 11.37 -3.70
C ILE A 74 3.97 12.63 -3.10
N ILE A 75 3.59 12.95 -1.87
CA ILE A 75 4.10 14.11 -1.14
C ILE A 75 4.85 13.60 0.11
N PRO A 76 6.18 13.43 0.04
CA PRO A 76 6.98 13.08 1.21
C PRO A 76 6.87 14.14 2.29
N VAL A 77 6.65 13.72 3.54
CA VAL A 77 6.68 14.64 4.68
C VAL A 77 7.96 14.41 5.47
N ALA A 78 8.81 15.45 5.51
CA ALA A 78 10.01 15.45 6.34
C ALA A 78 9.61 15.61 7.81
N LEU A 79 9.41 14.49 8.52
CA LEU A 79 9.10 14.49 9.94
C LEU A 79 10.36 14.28 10.77
N VAL A 80 10.69 15.30 11.58
CA VAL A 80 11.66 15.21 12.67
C VAL A 80 10.95 14.55 13.86
N SER A 81 11.34 13.31 14.16
CA SER A 81 11.00 12.58 15.40
C SER A 81 9.51 12.48 15.74
N GLN A 82 8.85 11.40 15.28
CA GLN A 82 7.60 10.90 15.88
C GLN A 82 7.83 9.50 16.47
N ASP A 83 7.31 9.24 17.67
CA ASP A 83 7.38 7.93 18.34
C ASP A 83 6.64 6.82 17.57
N ARG A 84 5.65 7.19 16.74
CA ARG A 84 4.89 6.26 15.92
C ARG A 84 4.52 6.89 14.58
N ARG A 85 4.75 6.15 13.49
CA ARG A 85 4.37 6.52 12.13
C ARG A 85 3.20 5.66 11.68
N ASP A 86 2.18 6.29 11.15
CA ASP A 86 1.02 5.63 10.55
C ASP A 86 0.92 6.00 9.07
N LEU A 87 0.55 5.01 8.25
CA LEU A 87 0.20 5.17 6.85
C LEU A 87 -1.14 5.87 6.69
N ALA A 88 -1.37 6.40 5.49
CA ALA A 88 -2.64 6.99 5.11
C ALA A 88 -3.75 5.95 4.83
N LEU A 89 -3.38 4.70 4.50
CA LEU A 89 -4.26 3.55 4.32
C LEU A 89 -3.83 2.39 5.25
N SER A 90 -4.75 1.51 5.62
CA SER A 90 -4.40 0.29 6.36
C SER A 90 -3.60 -0.68 5.49
N ALA A 91 -2.59 -1.34 6.08
CA ALA A 91 -1.61 -2.16 5.37
C ALA A 91 -1.60 -3.65 5.78
N GLY A 92 -2.12 -3.97 6.96
CA GLY A 92 -2.00 -5.31 7.53
C GLY A 92 -2.83 -5.50 8.81
N LYS A 93 -2.50 -6.53 9.59
CA LYS A 93 -3.23 -6.93 10.81
C LYS A 93 -3.24 -5.85 11.90
N HIS A 94 -2.31 -4.89 11.83
CA HIS A 94 -2.18 -3.78 12.77
C HIS A 94 -2.62 -2.45 12.15
N GLY A 95 -3.57 -2.51 11.23
CA GLY A 95 -4.18 -1.34 10.61
C GLY A 95 -3.14 -0.50 9.86
N ARG A 96 -3.01 0.77 10.25
CA ARG A 96 -2.20 1.79 9.58
C ARG A 96 -0.75 1.84 10.06
N ALA A 97 -0.36 1.04 11.05
CA ALA A 97 0.98 1.11 11.61
C ALA A 97 2.06 0.94 10.52
N ALA A 98 2.93 1.94 10.34
CA ALA A 98 4.02 1.94 9.37
C ALA A 98 5.23 1.18 9.92
N SER A 99 5.04 -0.10 10.21
CA SER A 99 6.10 -1.00 10.70
C SER A 99 6.26 -2.17 9.75
N LEU A 100 7.50 -2.61 9.56
CA LEU A 100 7.81 -3.80 8.77
C LEU A 100 6.95 -5.00 9.19
N TYR A 101 6.80 -5.21 10.51
CA TYR A 101 5.97 -6.28 11.03
C TYR A 101 4.52 -6.21 10.52
N ASN A 102 3.92 -5.03 10.50
CA ASN A 102 2.57 -4.84 9.98
C ASN A 102 2.53 -5.02 8.45
N LEU A 103 3.46 -4.41 7.71
CA LEU A 103 3.52 -4.52 6.24
C LEU A 103 3.64 -5.97 5.77
N LEU A 104 4.33 -6.81 6.54
CA LEU A 104 4.51 -8.23 6.23
C LEU A 104 3.41 -9.15 6.78
N SER A 105 2.50 -8.63 7.59
CA SER A 105 1.51 -9.45 8.30
C SER A 105 0.47 -10.09 7.38
N GLN A 106 0.21 -9.48 6.21
CA GLN A 106 -0.72 -9.93 5.16
C GLN A 106 -0.13 -9.73 3.74
N CYS A 107 1.19 -9.87 3.58
CA CYS A 107 1.86 -9.61 2.29
C CYS A 107 1.42 -10.57 1.17
N GLU A 108 0.85 -11.73 1.52
CA GLU A 108 0.27 -12.70 0.59
C GLU A 108 -0.85 -12.14 -0.29
N VAL A 109 -1.62 -11.17 0.22
CA VAL A 109 -2.67 -10.49 -0.55
C VAL A 109 -2.10 -9.80 -1.79
N PHE A 110 -0.83 -9.37 -1.71
CA PHE A 110 -0.09 -8.73 -2.79
C PHE A 110 0.63 -9.70 -3.73
N GLY A 111 0.40 -11.02 -3.58
CA GLY A 111 1.07 -12.06 -4.37
C GLY A 111 2.53 -12.27 -3.97
N LEU A 112 2.88 -12.04 -2.69
CA LEU A 112 4.21 -12.26 -2.13
C LEU A 112 4.23 -13.47 -1.19
N SER A 113 5.35 -14.20 -1.17
CA SER A 113 5.62 -15.24 -0.15
C SER A 113 6.45 -14.65 1.00
N ARG A 114 6.19 -15.07 2.24
CA ARG A 114 6.94 -14.64 3.44
C ARG A 114 8.45 -14.84 3.33
N ARG A 115 8.92 -15.78 2.49
CA ARG A 115 10.37 -15.99 2.24
C ARG A 115 11.01 -14.84 1.47
N PHE A 116 10.25 -14.07 0.70
CA PHE A 116 10.75 -12.96 -0.12
C PHE A 116 10.88 -11.65 0.67
N SER A 117 10.15 -11.53 1.77
CA SER A 117 10.07 -10.30 2.57
C SER A 117 11.23 -10.07 3.53
N ALA A 118 12.03 -11.10 3.82
CA ALA A 118 13.12 -11.04 4.81
C ALA A 118 14.41 -10.38 4.28
N SER A 119 14.58 -10.22 2.96
CA SER A 119 15.83 -9.66 2.40
C SER A 119 16.01 -8.15 2.64
N HIS A 120 14.95 -7.43 3.03
CA HIS A 120 14.99 -5.97 3.26
C HIS A 120 14.76 -5.59 4.74
N ALA A 121 14.71 -6.58 5.62
CA ALA A 121 14.24 -6.47 6.99
C ALA A 121 15.39 -6.56 8.01
N LYS A 122 16.22 -5.51 8.15
CA LYS A 122 17.12 -5.44 9.32
C LYS A 122 16.28 -5.19 10.58
N LYS A 123 16.38 -6.13 11.53
CA LYS A 123 15.79 -6.05 12.89
C LYS A 123 16.09 -4.68 13.51
N PRO A 124 15.11 -3.94 14.04
CA PRO A 124 15.40 -2.78 14.87
C PRO A 124 16.12 -3.26 16.14
N ARG A 125 17.32 -2.73 16.39
CA ARG A 125 18.02 -2.92 17.67
C ARG A 125 17.28 -2.09 18.71
N SER A 126 16.73 -2.75 19.73
CA SER A 126 16.28 -2.10 20.96
C SER A 126 17.50 -1.45 21.62
N ARG A 127 17.37 -0.17 21.96
CA ARG A 127 18.23 0.48 22.96
C ARG A 127 17.84 0.02 24.35
#